data_AF-A0A1H3Z5C7-F1
#
_entry.id   AF-A0A1H3Z5C7-F1
#
_cell.length_a   1.000
_cell.length_b   1.000
_cell.length_c   1.000
_cell.angle_alpha   90.00
_cell.angle_beta   90.00
_cell.angle_gamma   90.00
#
_symmetry.space_group_name_H-M   'P 1'
#
loop_
_entity.id
_entity.type
_entity.pdbx_description
1 polymer ?
#
loop_
_entity_poly.entity_id
_entity_poly.type
_entity_poly.pdbx_seq_one_letter_code
_entity_poly.pdbx_strand_id
1 'polypeptide(L)'
;MNIDRELVIAELEQLITSPSFRSRKVIKSFLQYAVHETLAGRGDDLNQQTIAIKALGRPADFSPLNNPLVRIEAGRLRKLLKEYYGDTSNNSSLMITMPKGTYRVAFTLRAPHPNTFLPESESLTPRITEGPRLLVRCQMLESPQLTNYPICYKLRNDLLVMLNRFRNIRMVTTDTQEKPYHVDYSLNCNIHQTPQHLELFFVLTQAISDALVWVHTFHLPLQPSQDDLDAIGLCVAANTVAVHSGTMLSHWAHYQQSLPTPIPEHHEALVHYLAFLHNINRDSFRKALVTCQRRLKQYPDDSKALIILARLCGYDHVLQYHLIENLETTWTQAARSALKLDPSNAEAHSIFAHNRYFLGDYALCREELEIARKTNPFDTSIEYLYGFGLYMMGDQETGIKAIQRLMAIPFPQPDWYHVLPFIHAFNHGDYQQALALAERIQHFGYWGEMARCVSYFKLGQTERSLGEYQELLRYNAIIPTHSNTENRSIFTHNALKTLLSVLQEINKSNLSTLKK
;
A
#
# COMPACT_ATOMS: atom_id res chain seq x y z
N MET A 1 -10.70 49.34 -1.79
CA MET A 1 -11.36 48.17 -1.18
C MET A 1 -10.24 47.29 -0.64
N ASN A 2 -10.12 47.17 0.68
CA ASN A 2 -8.99 46.49 1.32
C ASN A 2 -9.26 44.98 1.27
N ILE A 3 -8.67 44.27 0.32
CA ILE A 3 -8.76 42.80 0.25
C ILE A 3 -7.81 42.26 1.33
N ASP A 4 -8.32 41.35 2.16
CA ASP A 4 -7.55 40.77 3.25
C ASP A 4 -6.30 40.04 2.73
N ARG A 5 -5.16 40.32 3.37
CA ARG A 5 -3.86 39.73 3.04
C ARG A 5 -3.88 38.21 3.23
N GLU A 6 -4.58 37.72 4.25
CA GLU A 6 -4.66 36.28 4.55
C GLU A 6 -5.43 35.54 3.45
N LEU A 7 -6.52 36.12 2.94
CA LEU A 7 -7.28 35.57 1.81
C LEU A 7 -6.45 35.46 0.54
N VAL A 8 -5.60 36.47 0.25
CA VAL A 8 -4.70 36.45 -0.92
C VAL A 8 -3.64 35.35 -0.79
N ILE A 9 -3.12 35.14 0.41
CA ILE A 9 -2.10 34.10 0.66
C ILE A 9 -2.73 32.70 0.53
N ALA A 10 -3.91 32.48 1.11
CA ALA A 10 -4.62 31.20 1.01
C ALA A 10 -4.95 30.87 -0.46
N GLU A 11 -5.43 31.85 -1.24
CA GLU A 11 -5.70 31.68 -2.67
C GLU A 11 -4.42 31.37 -3.46
N LEU A 12 -3.31 32.06 -3.15
CA LEU A 12 -2.01 31.75 -3.76
C LEU A 12 -1.58 30.31 -3.47
N GLU A 13 -1.73 29.83 -2.24
CA GLU A 13 -1.36 28.46 -1.84
C GLU A 13 -2.21 27.40 -2.55
N GLN A 14 -3.51 27.60 -2.64
CA GLN A 14 -4.40 26.73 -3.40
C GLN A 14 -4.03 26.71 -4.89
N LEU A 15 -3.75 27.88 -5.45
CA LEU A 15 -3.40 28.01 -6.87
C LEU A 15 -2.08 27.31 -7.20
N ILE A 16 -1.01 27.49 -6.41
CA ILE A 16 0.29 26.85 -6.67
C ILE A 16 0.31 25.33 -6.40
N THR A 17 -0.61 24.81 -5.58
CA THR A 17 -0.77 23.38 -5.30
C THR A 17 -1.72 22.67 -6.27
N SER A 18 -2.51 23.45 -7.03
CA SER A 18 -3.44 22.96 -8.05
C SER A 18 -2.73 22.17 -9.16
N PRO A 19 -3.43 21.22 -9.81
CA PRO A 19 -2.87 20.40 -10.89
C PRO A 19 -2.23 21.22 -12.02
N SER A 20 -2.83 22.37 -12.37
CA SER A 20 -2.37 23.27 -13.44
C SER A 20 -1.01 23.92 -13.17
N PHE A 21 -0.64 24.08 -11.89
CA PHE A 21 0.61 24.73 -11.45
C PHE A 21 1.62 23.77 -10.82
N ARG A 22 1.21 22.56 -10.39
CA ARG A 22 2.01 21.61 -9.60
C ARG A 22 3.40 21.33 -10.19
N SER A 23 3.50 21.07 -11.50
CA SER A 23 4.75 20.72 -12.19
C SER A 23 5.60 21.93 -12.65
N ARG A 24 5.09 23.16 -12.55
CA ARG A 24 5.69 24.35 -13.20
C ARG A 24 6.49 25.23 -12.24
N LYS A 25 7.67 24.75 -11.81
CA LYS A 25 8.52 25.40 -10.79
C LYS A 25 8.79 26.89 -11.06
N VAL A 26 9.20 27.26 -12.27
CA VAL A 26 9.53 28.64 -12.67
C VAL A 26 8.32 29.59 -12.56
N ILE A 27 7.14 29.11 -12.99
CA ILE A 27 5.89 29.89 -12.95
C ILE A 27 5.40 30.08 -11.52
N LYS A 28 5.55 29.05 -10.65
CA LYS A 28 5.25 29.17 -9.22
C LYS A 28 6.12 30.22 -8.54
N SER A 29 7.44 30.16 -8.75
CA SER A 29 8.38 31.14 -8.18
C SER A 29 8.10 32.56 -8.67
N PHE A 30 7.76 32.73 -9.96
CA PHE A 30 7.32 34.02 -10.50
C PHE A 30 6.07 34.50 -9.75
N LEU A 31 4.98 33.71 -9.76
CA LEU A 31 3.70 34.13 -9.22
C LEU A 31 3.78 34.44 -7.72
N GLN A 32 4.46 33.60 -6.94
CA GLN A 32 4.69 33.83 -5.51
C GLN A 32 5.41 35.16 -5.29
N TYR A 33 6.51 35.41 -6.02
CA TYR A 33 7.24 36.66 -5.92
C TYR A 33 6.37 37.88 -6.27
N ALA A 34 5.62 37.80 -7.37
CA ALA A 34 4.74 38.89 -7.81
C ALA A 34 3.61 39.19 -6.80
N VAL A 35 3.01 38.16 -6.20
CA VAL A 35 1.97 38.31 -5.16
C VAL A 35 2.56 38.92 -3.88
N HIS A 36 3.69 38.42 -3.39
CA HIS A 36 4.32 38.95 -2.18
C HIS A 36 4.76 40.41 -2.33
N GLU A 37 5.36 40.80 -3.45
CA GLU A 37 5.75 42.20 -3.69
C GLU A 37 4.53 43.11 -3.87
N THR A 38 3.45 42.61 -4.48
CA THR A 38 2.19 43.37 -4.61
C THR A 38 1.52 43.58 -3.24
N LEU A 39 1.49 42.56 -2.38
CA LEU A 39 0.99 42.66 -1.01
C LEU A 39 1.86 43.58 -0.13
N ALA A 40 3.16 43.68 -0.43
CA ALA A 40 4.09 44.55 0.28
C ALA A 40 4.11 46.00 -0.24
N GLY A 41 3.19 46.37 -1.15
CA GLY A 41 3.08 47.72 -1.71
C GLY A 41 4.11 48.06 -2.79
N ARG A 42 4.94 47.09 -3.20
CA ARG A 42 6.01 47.27 -4.21
C ARG A 42 5.67 46.67 -5.58
N GLY A 43 4.40 46.35 -5.80
CA GLY A 43 3.94 45.70 -7.04
C GLY A 43 4.22 46.53 -8.30
N ASP A 44 4.21 47.86 -8.21
CA ASP A 44 4.47 48.76 -9.34
C ASP A 44 5.96 48.83 -9.71
N ASP A 45 6.86 48.42 -8.79
CA ASP A 45 8.32 48.37 -9.01
C ASP A 45 8.79 47.06 -9.67
N LEU A 46 7.86 46.13 -9.91
CA LEU A 46 8.15 44.85 -10.55
C LEU A 46 8.55 45.06 -12.02
N ASN A 47 9.85 44.94 -12.29
CA ASN A 47 10.42 44.98 -13.64
C ASN A 47 11.11 43.66 -14.00
N GLN A 48 11.46 43.49 -15.28
CA GLN A 48 12.05 42.25 -15.79
C GLN A 48 13.37 41.88 -15.12
N GLN A 49 14.20 42.86 -14.80
CA GLN A 49 15.49 42.61 -14.18
C GLN A 49 15.31 42.10 -12.74
N THR A 50 14.46 42.77 -11.95
CA THR A 50 14.16 42.39 -10.56
C THR A 50 13.55 40.99 -10.49
N ILE A 51 12.60 40.65 -11.37
CA ILE A 51 11.96 39.33 -11.40
C ILE A 51 12.95 38.24 -11.81
N ALA A 52 13.76 38.49 -12.85
CA ALA A 52 14.76 37.53 -13.30
C ALA A 52 15.75 37.17 -12.18
N ILE A 53 16.23 38.18 -11.44
CA ILE A 53 17.22 37.99 -10.37
C ILE A 53 16.56 37.40 -9.13
N LYS A 54 15.53 38.07 -8.58
CA LYS A 54 14.97 37.74 -7.26
C LYS A 54 13.99 36.58 -7.28
N ALA A 55 13.27 36.34 -8.38
CA ALA A 55 12.28 35.26 -8.47
C ALA A 55 12.80 34.04 -9.25
N LEU A 56 13.59 34.26 -10.31
CA LEU A 56 14.00 33.20 -11.25
C LEU A 56 15.48 32.80 -11.13
N GLY A 57 16.22 33.39 -10.17
CA GLY A 57 17.60 33.01 -9.86
C GLY A 57 18.62 33.34 -10.96
N ARG A 58 18.39 34.41 -11.74
CA ARG A 58 19.35 34.86 -12.77
C ARG A 58 20.46 35.75 -12.18
N PRO A 59 21.64 35.80 -12.81
CA PRO A 59 22.75 36.63 -12.33
C PRO A 59 22.44 38.13 -12.47
N ALA A 60 23.17 38.95 -11.70
CA ALA A 60 22.89 40.39 -11.57
C ALA A 60 23.06 41.20 -12.88
N ASP A 61 23.82 40.66 -13.83
CA ASP A 61 24.04 41.23 -15.17
C ASP A 61 22.94 40.87 -16.19
N PHE A 62 21.83 40.26 -15.74
CA PHE A 62 20.68 39.95 -16.60
C PHE A 62 20.15 41.20 -17.31
N SER A 63 20.20 41.19 -18.64
CA SER A 63 19.67 42.27 -19.49
C SER A 63 18.32 41.90 -20.11
N PRO A 64 17.23 42.62 -19.78
CA PRO A 64 15.91 42.44 -20.41
C PRO A 64 15.87 42.75 -21.92
N LEU A 65 16.90 43.42 -22.45
CA LEU A 65 17.03 43.68 -23.88
C LEU A 65 17.44 42.42 -24.65
N ASN A 66 18.32 41.61 -24.06
CA ASN A 66 18.92 40.45 -24.72
C ASN A 66 18.26 39.11 -24.35
N ASN A 67 17.46 39.08 -23.28
CA ASN A 67 16.80 37.85 -22.83
C ASN A 67 15.30 38.04 -22.57
N PRO A 68 14.41 37.43 -23.38
CA PRO A 68 12.96 37.59 -23.24
C PRO A 68 12.32 36.71 -22.15
N LEU A 69 13.11 35.96 -21.35
CA LEU A 69 12.62 34.98 -20.36
C LEU A 69 11.43 35.49 -19.54
N VAL A 70 11.54 36.66 -18.91
CA VAL A 70 10.48 37.18 -18.03
C VAL A 70 9.23 37.54 -18.83
N ARG A 71 9.36 38.01 -20.07
CA ARG A 71 8.21 38.28 -20.95
C ARG A 71 7.50 36.98 -21.35
N ILE A 72 8.25 35.93 -21.66
CA ILE A 72 7.72 34.61 -22.03
C ILE A 72 6.99 33.98 -20.85
N GLU A 73 7.61 33.96 -19.67
CA GLU A 73 7.01 33.37 -18.46
C GLU A 73 5.80 34.17 -17.97
N ALA A 74 5.82 35.50 -18.07
CA ALA A 74 4.63 36.31 -17.80
C ALA A 74 3.49 36.01 -18.80
N GLY A 75 3.80 35.72 -20.07
CA GLY A 75 2.81 35.28 -21.04
C GLY A 75 2.18 33.93 -20.66
N ARG A 76 3.00 32.95 -20.26
CA ARG A 76 2.56 31.63 -19.80
C ARG A 76 1.72 31.72 -18.52
N LEU A 77 2.18 32.52 -17.56
CA LEU A 77 1.46 32.75 -16.29
C LEU A 77 0.08 33.39 -16.54
N ARG A 78 -0.01 34.41 -17.41
CA ARG A 78 -1.31 35.00 -17.78
C ARG A 78 -2.27 33.99 -18.38
N LYS A 79 -1.77 33.12 -19.27
CA LYS A 79 -2.59 32.08 -19.91
C LYS A 79 -3.10 31.08 -18.86
N LEU A 80 -2.21 30.62 -17.98
CA LEU A 80 -2.56 29.68 -16.91
C LEU A 80 -3.54 30.27 -15.89
N LEU A 81 -3.36 31.53 -15.48
CA LEU A 81 -4.32 32.20 -14.59
C LEU A 81 -5.70 32.32 -15.26
N LYS A 82 -5.73 32.63 -16.56
CA LYS A 82 -6.99 32.72 -17.32
C LYS A 82 -7.68 31.36 -17.45
N GLU A 83 -6.93 30.30 -17.71
CA GLU A 83 -7.46 28.92 -17.78
C GLU A 83 -7.95 28.45 -16.41
N TYR A 84 -7.16 28.68 -15.36
CA TYR A 84 -7.49 28.28 -13.99
C TYR A 84 -8.78 28.93 -13.47
N TYR A 85 -8.95 30.24 -13.67
CA TYR A 85 -10.16 30.94 -13.23
C TYR A 85 -11.32 30.93 -14.23
N GLY A 86 -11.05 30.49 -15.47
CA GLY A 86 -12.05 30.25 -16.50
C GLY A 86 -12.75 28.89 -16.37
N ASP A 87 -12.23 27.99 -15.55
CA ASP A 87 -12.86 26.72 -15.21
C ASP A 87 -14.10 26.95 -14.33
N THR A 88 -15.26 26.49 -14.78
CA THR A 88 -16.54 26.63 -14.07
C THR A 88 -16.60 25.82 -12.77
N SER A 89 -15.68 24.87 -12.56
CA SER A 89 -15.53 24.15 -11.29
C SER A 89 -14.72 24.92 -10.25
N ASN A 90 -14.09 26.04 -10.63
CA ASN A 90 -13.31 26.88 -9.73
C ASN A 90 -14.21 27.80 -8.90
N ASN A 91 -14.41 27.42 -7.63
CA ASN A 91 -15.22 28.15 -6.65
C ASN A 91 -14.43 29.17 -5.82
N SER A 92 -13.22 29.57 -6.24
CA SER A 92 -12.43 30.58 -5.53
C SER A 92 -13.18 31.92 -5.46
N SER A 93 -13.40 32.41 -4.24
CA SER A 93 -14.02 33.71 -3.95
C SER A 93 -13.12 34.89 -4.29
N LEU A 94 -11.84 34.63 -4.52
CA LEU A 94 -10.82 35.60 -4.88
C LEU A 94 -10.11 35.16 -6.17
N MET A 95 -9.93 36.10 -7.10
CA MET A 95 -9.24 35.85 -8.36
C MET A 95 -7.93 36.64 -8.42
N ILE A 96 -6.82 35.94 -8.65
CA ILE A 96 -5.51 36.53 -8.93
C ILE A 96 -5.32 36.65 -10.45
N THR A 97 -5.15 37.86 -10.95
CA THR A 97 -4.87 38.11 -12.38
C THR A 97 -3.57 38.86 -12.57
N MET A 98 -2.97 38.76 -13.76
CA MET A 98 -1.81 39.57 -14.15
C MET A 98 -2.17 40.37 -15.41
N PRO A 99 -2.44 41.69 -15.30
CA PRO A 99 -2.76 42.52 -16.45
C PRO A 99 -1.69 42.49 -17.55
N LYS A 100 -2.11 42.77 -18.79
CA LYS A 100 -1.16 42.92 -19.90
C LYS A 100 -0.33 44.18 -19.70
N GLY A 101 0.96 44.13 -20.05
CA GLY A 101 1.87 45.26 -19.95
C GLY A 101 2.50 45.48 -18.57
N THR A 102 2.01 44.79 -17.53
CA THR A 102 2.55 44.89 -16.16
C THR A 102 2.98 43.52 -15.63
N TYR A 103 3.82 43.50 -14.60
CA TYR A 103 4.15 42.29 -13.83
C TYR A 103 3.49 42.26 -12.45
N ARG A 104 2.84 43.36 -12.07
CA ARG A 104 1.97 43.44 -10.91
C ARG A 104 0.76 42.50 -11.07
N VAL A 105 0.38 41.83 -9.98
CA VAL A 105 -0.87 41.07 -9.93
C VAL A 105 -2.02 41.94 -9.42
N ALA A 106 -3.24 41.64 -9.84
CA ALA A 106 -4.45 42.30 -9.39
C ALA A 106 -5.38 41.27 -8.72
N PHE A 107 -5.99 41.67 -7.62
CA PHE A 107 -6.88 40.86 -6.82
C PHE A 107 -8.32 41.34 -7.03
N THR A 108 -9.22 40.45 -7.41
CA THR A 108 -10.64 40.77 -7.63
C THR A 108 -11.50 39.79 -6.86
N LEU A 109 -12.40 40.28 -6.01
CA LEU A 109 -13.42 39.44 -5.38
C LEU A 109 -14.42 38.99 -6.44
N ARG A 110 -14.69 37.68 -6.51
CA ARG A 110 -15.79 37.14 -7.32
C ARG A 110 -17.04 37.11 -6.45
N ALA A 111 -18.15 37.65 -6.97
CA ALA A 111 -19.45 37.38 -6.36
C ALA A 111 -19.68 35.86 -6.42
N PRO A 112 -20.20 35.23 -5.35
CA PRO A 112 -20.56 33.82 -5.40
C PRO A 112 -21.49 33.63 -6.61
N HIS A 113 -21.10 32.74 -7.52
CA HIS A 113 -21.98 32.42 -8.64
C HIS A 113 -23.30 31.90 -8.05
N PRO A 114 -24.46 32.47 -8.42
CA PRO A 114 -25.73 31.92 -7.99
C PRO A 114 -25.76 30.49 -8.50
N ASN A 115 -25.73 29.54 -7.56
CA ASN A 115 -25.93 28.12 -7.80
C ASN A 115 -27.13 28.00 -8.74
N THR A 116 -26.87 27.69 -10.00
CA THR A 116 -27.94 27.24 -10.88
C THR A 116 -28.20 25.82 -10.43
N PHE A 117 -29.15 25.71 -9.51
CA PHE A 117 -29.69 24.47 -8.98
C PHE A 117 -30.05 23.54 -10.15
N LEU A 118 -29.18 22.59 -10.44
CA LEU A 118 -29.62 21.27 -10.88
C LEU A 118 -29.92 20.49 -9.59
N PRO A 119 -31.04 19.76 -9.55
CA PRO A 119 -31.77 19.48 -8.33
C PRO A 119 -30.94 18.68 -7.32
N GLU A 120 -30.86 19.19 -6.10
CA GLU A 120 -30.54 18.38 -4.93
C GLU A 120 -31.64 17.32 -4.75
N SER A 121 -31.33 16.08 -5.14
CA SER A 121 -31.72 14.92 -4.36
C SER A 121 -30.82 13.73 -4.69
N GLU A 122 -29.60 13.77 -4.19
CA GLU A 122 -29.08 12.60 -3.49
C GLU A 122 -28.30 13.13 -2.30
N SER A 123 -28.83 12.80 -1.13
CA SER A 123 -28.35 13.17 0.19
C SER A 123 -26.82 13.18 0.31
N LEU A 124 -26.28 14.09 1.13
CA LEU A 124 -25.02 13.89 1.84
C LEU A 124 -25.19 12.72 2.84
N THR A 125 -25.56 11.56 2.33
CA THR A 125 -25.23 10.30 2.95
C THR A 125 -23.74 10.07 2.69
N PRO A 126 -23.00 9.53 3.66
CA PRO A 126 -21.71 8.92 3.35
C PRO A 126 -21.88 8.01 2.14
N ARG A 127 -21.04 8.19 1.12
CA ARG A 127 -21.08 7.30 -0.03
C ARG A 127 -20.57 5.94 0.40
N ILE A 128 -21.50 5.00 0.56
CA ILE A 128 -21.21 3.60 0.81
C ILE A 128 -20.61 3.03 -0.48
N THR A 129 -19.31 2.75 -0.47
CA THR A 129 -18.68 1.95 -1.53
C THR A 129 -19.29 0.55 -1.55
N GLU A 130 -19.55 0.01 -2.73
CA GLU A 130 -19.91 -1.40 -2.97
C GLU A 130 -18.67 -2.27 -3.32
N GLY A 131 -17.47 -1.69 -3.17
CA GLY A 131 -16.16 -2.26 -3.51
C GLY A 131 -15.23 -2.44 -2.32
N PRO A 132 -13.99 -2.88 -2.55
CA PRO A 132 -13.08 -2.19 -3.45
C PRO A 132 -13.20 -2.60 -4.93
N ARG A 133 -13.51 -1.63 -5.80
CA ARG A 133 -13.63 -1.80 -7.26
C ARG A 133 -12.49 -1.09 -7.98
N LEU A 134 -11.86 -1.79 -8.92
CA LEU A 134 -10.70 -1.32 -9.68
C LEU A 134 -10.98 -1.28 -11.17
N LEU A 135 -10.74 -0.11 -11.79
CA LEU A 135 -10.74 0.08 -13.24
C LEU A 135 -9.30 0.17 -13.75
N VAL A 136 -8.95 -0.60 -14.78
CA VAL A 136 -7.62 -0.55 -15.42
C VAL A 136 -7.71 0.10 -16.79
N ARG A 137 -6.89 1.12 -17.03
CA ARG A 137 -6.76 1.79 -18.33
C ARG A 137 -5.32 1.71 -18.82
N CYS A 138 -5.14 1.49 -20.11
CA CYS A 138 -3.83 1.57 -20.76
C CYS A 138 -3.97 2.43 -22.03
N GLN A 139 -3.08 3.42 -22.20
CA GLN A 139 -3.12 4.32 -23.34
C GLN A 139 -1.71 4.70 -23.81
N MET A 140 -1.53 4.91 -25.13
CA MET A 140 -0.30 5.48 -25.71
C MET A 140 -0.37 7.01 -25.65
N LEU A 141 0.70 7.67 -25.19
CA LEU A 141 0.76 9.14 -25.13
C LEU A 141 1.15 9.79 -26.47
N GLU A 142 1.98 9.13 -27.27
CA GLU A 142 2.54 9.70 -28.51
C GLU A 142 2.74 8.61 -29.57
N SER A 143 1.78 8.45 -30.50
CA SER A 143 2.05 7.82 -31.81
C SER A 143 0.92 8.09 -32.82
N PRO A 144 1.18 8.86 -33.89
CA PRO A 144 0.28 8.97 -35.05
C PRO A 144 0.39 7.76 -36.01
N GLN A 145 1.25 6.78 -35.72
CA GLN A 145 1.47 5.60 -36.55
C GLN A 145 0.74 4.38 -35.95
N LEU A 146 -0.13 3.76 -36.73
CA LEU A 146 -1.08 2.69 -36.38
C LEU A 146 -0.46 1.36 -35.89
N THR A 147 0.85 1.28 -35.64
CA THR A 147 1.55 -0.02 -35.51
C THR A 147 1.69 -0.57 -34.10
N ASN A 148 1.49 0.21 -33.03
CA ASN A 148 1.76 -0.23 -31.64
C ASN A 148 0.53 -0.33 -30.72
N TYR A 149 -0.68 -0.39 -31.28
CA TYR A 149 -1.88 -0.75 -30.52
C TYR A 149 -1.84 -2.14 -29.84
N PRO A 150 -1.19 -3.19 -30.40
CA PRO A 150 -1.24 -4.54 -29.81
C PRO A 150 -0.74 -4.61 -28.37
N ILE A 151 0.33 -3.88 -28.01
CA ILE A 151 0.90 -3.94 -26.66
C ILE A 151 -0.03 -3.32 -25.60
N CYS A 152 -0.73 -2.24 -25.92
CA CYS A 152 -1.70 -1.65 -24.99
C CYS A 152 -2.85 -2.60 -24.69
N TYR A 153 -3.42 -3.23 -25.73
CA TYR A 153 -4.51 -4.18 -25.56
C TYR A 153 -4.04 -5.44 -24.82
N LYS A 154 -2.86 -5.96 -25.17
CA LYS A 154 -2.26 -7.11 -24.50
C LYS A 154 -2.01 -6.83 -23.02
N LEU A 155 -1.28 -5.75 -22.69
CA LEU A 155 -0.99 -5.38 -21.31
C LEU A 155 -2.27 -5.16 -20.49
N ARG A 156 -3.27 -4.44 -21.05
CA ARG A 156 -4.54 -4.23 -20.37
C ARG A 156 -5.24 -5.56 -20.09
N ASN A 157 -5.34 -6.43 -21.08
CA ASN A 157 -6.02 -7.71 -20.94
C ASN A 157 -5.28 -8.64 -19.96
N ASP A 158 -3.95 -8.70 -20.03
CA ASP A 158 -3.11 -9.48 -19.13
C ASP A 158 -3.30 -8.98 -17.68
N LEU A 159 -3.22 -7.66 -17.44
CA LEU A 159 -3.50 -7.08 -16.12
C LEU A 159 -4.93 -7.37 -15.64
N LEU A 160 -5.95 -7.27 -16.50
CA LEU A 160 -7.32 -7.61 -16.11
C LEU A 160 -7.43 -9.08 -15.66
N VAL A 161 -6.83 -10.01 -16.40
CA VAL A 161 -6.83 -11.44 -16.07
C VAL A 161 -6.05 -11.71 -14.78
N MET A 162 -4.88 -11.08 -14.62
CA MET A 162 -4.03 -11.23 -13.43
C MET A 162 -4.73 -10.68 -12.18
N LEU A 163 -5.18 -9.43 -12.22
CA LEU A 163 -5.77 -8.75 -11.06
C LEU A 163 -7.14 -9.35 -10.67
N ASN A 164 -7.89 -9.93 -11.62
CA ASN A 164 -9.15 -10.63 -11.32
C ASN A 164 -8.97 -11.91 -10.48
N ARG A 165 -7.73 -12.43 -10.35
CA ARG A 165 -7.42 -13.55 -9.44
C ARG A 165 -7.46 -13.16 -7.97
N PHE A 166 -7.43 -11.86 -7.66
CA PHE A 166 -7.54 -11.34 -6.29
C PHE A 166 -9.01 -11.14 -5.90
N ARG A 167 -9.57 -12.07 -5.12
CA ARG A 167 -11.00 -12.08 -4.73
C ARG A 167 -11.42 -10.95 -3.77
N ASN A 168 -10.46 -10.18 -3.26
CA ASN A 168 -10.71 -9.03 -2.39
C ASN A 168 -11.04 -7.75 -3.15
N ILE A 169 -10.89 -7.76 -4.47
CA ILE A 169 -11.22 -6.64 -5.35
C ILE A 169 -12.22 -7.09 -6.42
N ARG A 170 -12.92 -6.13 -7.02
CA ARG A 170 -13.78 -6.37 -8.18
C ARG A 170 -13.28 -5.56 -9.36
N MET A 171 -13.01 -6.22 -10.48
CA MET A 171 -12.62 -5.53 -11.70
C MET A 171 -13.82 -4.87 -12.36
N VAL A 172 -13.63 -3.66 -12.85
CA VAL A 172 -14.61 -2.92 -13.65
C VAL A 172 -14.09 -2.82 -15.08
N THR A 173 -14.91 -3.21 -16.06
CA THR A 173 -14.51 -3.30 -17.47
C THR A 173 -14.91 -2.10 -18.31
N THR A 174 -15.91 -1.32 -17.88
CA THR A 174 -16.43 -0.16 -18.60
C THR A 174 -16.56 1.05 -17.70
N ASP A 175 -16.12 2.19 -18.19
CA ASP A 175 -16.40 3.51 -17.61
C ASP A 175 -17.73 4.01 -18.18
N THR A 176 -18.85 3.77 -17.49
CA THR A 176 -20.15 4.26 -17.96
C THR A 176 -20.41 5.64 -17.36
N GLN A 177 -20.64 6.63 -18.23
CA GLN A 177 -21.04 7.99 -17.81
C GLN A 177 -22.38 7.99 -17.04
N GLU A 178 -23.19 6.95 -17.21
CA GLU A 178 -24.48 6.76 -16.50
C GLU A 178 -24.31 6.41 -15.02
N LYS A 179 -23.16 5.85 -14.62
CA LYS A 179 -22.83 5.53 -13.21
C LYS A 179 -21.43 6.01 -12.85
N PRO A 180 -21.23 7.33 -12.69
CA PRO A 180 -19.92 7.94 -12.43
C PRO A 180 -19.23 7.45 -11.13
N TYR A 181 -19.94 6.68 -10.30
CA TYR A 181 -19.47 6.20 -8.99
C TYR A 181 -19.41 4.67 -8.86
N HIS A 182 -19.31 3.94 -9.98
CA HIS A 182 -19.14 2.48 -9.98
C HIS A 182 -17.70 2.04 -9.63
N VAL A 183 -16.73 2.96 -9.56
CA VAL A 183 -15.31 2.65 -9.40
C VAL A 183 -14.77 3.29 -8.13
N ASP A 184 -14.00 2.55 -7.32
CA ASP A 184 -13.30 3.11 -6.16
C ASP A 184 -11.88 3.58 -6.50
N TYR A 185 -11.22 2.84 -7.40
CA TYR A 185 -9.85 3.11 -7.83
C TYR A 185 -9.67 2.96 -9.33
N SER A 186 -8.80 3.80 -9.90
CA SER A 186 -8.37 3.70 -11.28
C SER A 186 -6.86 3.47 -11.35
N LEU A 187 -6.44 2.40 -12.01
CA LEU A 187 -5.05 2.13 -12.37
C LEU A 187 -4.84 2.50 -13.85
N ASN A 188 -4.16 3.63 -14.07
CA ASN A 188 -3.85 4.14 -15.40
C ASN A 188 -2.41 3.79 -15.76
N CYS A 189 -2.21 3.14 -16.89
CA CYS A 189 -0.90 2.91 -17.50
C CYS A 189 -0.78 3.78 -18.76
N ASN A 190 0.11 4.77 -18.70
CA ASN A 190 0.47 5.56 -19.86
C ASN A 190 1.74 4.97 -20.46
N ILE A 191 1.70 4.63 -21.74
CA ILE A 191 2.82 4.04 -22.46
C ILE A 191 3.43 5.09 -23.37
N HIS A 192 4.72 5.31 -23.21
CA HIS A 192 5.54 6.12 -24.09
C HIS A 192 6.57 5.22 -24.76
N GLN A 193 6.79 5.41 -26.06
CA GLN A 193 7.79 4.65 -26.79
C GLN A 193 8.96 5.55 -27.14
N THR A 194 10.14 5.13 -26.71
CA THR A 194 11.40 5.73 -27.14
C THR A 194 12.01 4.89 -28.28
N PRO A 195 13.08 5.36 -28.94
CA PRO A 195 13.79 4.55 -29.93
C PRO A 195 14.43 3.27 -29.40
N GLN A 196 14.62 3.13 -28.08
CA GLN A 196 15.37 2.03 -27.45
C GLN A 196 14.49 1.11 -26.61
N HIS A 197 13.46 1.64 -25.96
CA HIS A 197 12.61 0.92 -25.01
C HIS A 197 11.20 1.54 -24.91
N LEU A 198 10.28 0.77 -24.35
CA LEU A 198 8.96 1.23 -23.91
C LEU A 198 9.05 1.71 -22.45
N GLU A 199 8.42 2.85 -22.16
CA GLU A 199 8.27 3.40 -20.82
C GLU A 199 6.80 3.31 -20.41
N LEU A 200 6.52 2.65 -19.29
CA LEU A 200 5.19 2.41 -18.80
C LEU A 200 5.00 3.14 -17.47
N PHE A 201 4.22 4.22 -17.49
CA PHE A 201 3.92 5.03 -16.31
C PHE A 201 2.59 4.58 -15.70
N PHE A 202 2.66 3.86 -14.60
CA PHE A 202 1.49 3.44 -13.82
C PHE A 202 1.14 4.47 -12.76
N VAL A 203 -0.15 4.80 -12.66
CA VAL A 203 -0.71 5.72 -11.68
C VAL A 203 -2.01 5.11 -11.13
N LEU A 204 -2.02 4.79 -9.84
CA LEU A 204 -3.21 4.37 -9.10
C LEU A 204 -3.79 5.58 -8.36
N THR A 205 -5.05 5.90 -8.63
CA THR A 205 -5.79 6.97 -7.95
C THR A 205 -7.08 6.48 -7.31
N GLN A 206 -7.49 7.11 -6.21
CA GLN A 206 -8.82 6.93 -5.64
C GLN A 206 -9.83 7.78 -6.43
N ALA A 207 -10.90 7.18 -6.94
CA ALA A 207 -11.83 7.85 -7.86
C ALA A 207 -12.66 8.98 -7.21
N ILE A 208 -12.95 8.89 -5.92
CA ILE A 208 -13.80 9.90 -5.24
C ILE A 208 -13.06 11.19 -4.89
N SER A 209 -11.75 11.12 -4.68
CA SER A 209 -10.93 12.22 -4.15
C SER A 209 -9.79 12.63 -5.09
N ASP A 210 -9.57 11.87 -6.16
CA ASP A 210 -8.38 11.92 -7.01
C ASP A 210 -7.05 11.78 -6.24
N ALA A 211 -7.10 11.21 -5.03
CA ALA A 211 -5.91 10.96 -4.23
C ALA A 211 -4.96 10.01 -4.96
N LEU A 212 -3.69 10.41 -5.05
CA LEU A 212 -2.62 9.60 -5.61
C LEU A 212 -2.21 8.53 -4.60
N VAL A 213 -2.42 7.25 -4.94
CA VAL A 213 -2.17 6.12 -4.01
C VAL A 213 -0.85 5.42 -4.32
N TRP A 214 -0.55 5.23 -5.61
CA TRP A 214 0.69 4.59 -6.03
C TRP A 214 1.11 5.03 -7.43
N VAL A 215 2.42 5.14 -7.65
CA VAL A 215 3.01 5.44 -8.96
C VAL A 215 4.24 4.58 -9.15
N HIS A 216 4.44 4.10 -10.37
CA HIS A 216 5.69 3.46 -10.75
C HIS A 216 5.95 3.61 -12.25
N THR A 217 7.22 3.60 -12.63
CA THR A 217 7.65 3.62 -14.03
C THR A 217 8.44 2.35 -14.33
N PHE A 218 8.01 1.59 -15.32
CA PHE A 218 8.74 0.43 -15.83
C PHE A 218 9.37 0.74 -17.19
N HIS A 219 10.49 0.09 -17.45
CA HIS A 219 11.15 0.11 -18.75
C HIS A 219 11.12 -1.31 -19.34
N LEU A 220 10.65 -1.45 -20.56
CA LEU A 220 10.59 -2.71 -21.29
C LEU A 220 11.33 -2.61 -22.62
N PRO A 221 11.91 -3.69 -23.15
CA PRO A 221 12.39 -3.71 -24.53
C PRO A 221 11.22 -3.43 -25.50
N LEU A 222 11.53 -2.98 -26.72
CA LEU A 222 10.52 -2.69 -27.76
C LEU A 222 9.62 -3.89 -28.10
N GLN A 223 10.13 -5.11 -27.88
CA GLN A 223 9.41 -6.37 -28.02
C GLN A 223 9.53 -7.15 -26.71
N PRO A 224 8.67 -6.89 -25.71
CA PRO A 224 8.73 -7.59 -24.44
C PRO A 224 8.32 -9.05 -24.59
N SER A 225 9.04 -9.92 -23.89
CA SER A 225 8.68 -11.33 -23.73
C SER A 225 7.48 -11.48 -22.78
N GLN A 226 6.91 -12.68 -22.67
CA GLN A 226 5.86 -12.92 -21.69
C GLN A 226 6.40 -12.82 -20.25
N ASP A 227 7.64 -13.25 -20.01
CA ASP A 227 8.28 -13.16 -18.69
C ASP A 227 8.43 -11.68 -18.25
N ASP A 228 8.76 -10.79 -19.18
CA ASP A 228 8.84 -9.35 -18.90
C ASP A 228 7.48 -8.78 -18.46
N LEU A 229 6.40 -9.21 -19.13
CA LEU A 229 5.04 -8.77 -18.81
C LEU A 229 4.53 -9.37 -17.50
N ASP A 230 4.84 -10.63 -17.22
CA ASP A 230 4.50 -11.31 -15.98
C ASP A 230 5.24 -10.66 -14.80
N ALA A 231 6.50 -10.26 -14.98
CA ALA A 231 7.27 -9.54 -13.97
C ALA A 231 6.65 -8.18 -13.62
N ILE A 232 6.18 -7.43 -14.62
CA ILE A 232 5.42 -6.18 -14.38
C ILE A 232 4.10 -6.48 -13.68
N GLY A 233 3.35 -7.47 -14.17
CA GLY A 233 2.08 -7.87 -13.57
C GLY A 233 2.21 -8.23 -12.11
N LEU A 234 3.24 -9.00 -11.76
CA LEU A 234 3.59 -9.37 -10.39
C LEU A 234 3.94 -8.14 -9.54
N CYS A 235 4.78 -7.23 -10.05
CA CYS A 235 5.14 -6.01 -9.34
C CYS A 235 3.91 -5.10 -9.12
N VAL A 236 3.09 -4.89 -10.15
CA VAL A 236 1.84 -4.13 -10.05
C VAL A 236 0.91 -4.77 -9.03
N ALA A 237 0.68 -6.08 -9.09
CA ALA A 237 -0.20 -6.78 -8.17
C ALA A 237 0.29 -6.67 -6.72
N ALA A 238 1.58 -6.94 -6.47
CA ALA A 238 2.20 -6.88 -5.15
C ALA A 238 2.14 -5.49 -4.52
N ASN A 239 2.26 -4.43 -5.32
CA ASN A 239 2.26 -3.05 -4.84
C ASN A 239 0.86 -2.42 -4.76
N THR A 240 -0.14 -2.97 -5.46
CA THR A 240 -1.48 -2.35 -5.53
C THR A 240 -2.54 -3.19 -4.82
N VAL A 241 -2.83 -4.40 -5.31
CA VAL A 241 -4.04 -5.16 -4.93
C VAL A 241 -3.78 -6.31 -3.97
N ALA A 242 -2.51 -6.72 -3.79
CA ALA A 242 -2.16 -7.78 -2.85
C ALA A 242 -2.60 -7.43 -1.43
N VAL A 243 -3.15 -8.40 -0.71
CA VAL A 243 -3.77 -8.18 0.61
C VAL A 243 -2.78 -7.69 1.66
N HIS A 244 -1.55 -8.21 1.62
CA HIS A 244 -0.55 -7.94 2.66
C HIS A 244 0.41 -6.80 2.34
N SER A 245 0.69 -6.54 1.07
CA SER A 245 1.68 -5.53 0.63
C SER A 245 1.10 -4.42 -0.24
N GLY A 246 -0.12 -4.61 -0.77
CA GLY A 246 -0.75 -3.68 -1.70
C GLY A 246 -1.28 -2.43 -1.00
N THR A 247 -1.01 -1.26 -1.59
CA THR A 247 -1.41 0.03 -1.03
C THR A 247 -2.90 0.33 -1.22
N MET A 248 -3.55 -0.26 -2.22
CA MET A 248 -4.95 0.04 -2.55
C MET A 248 -5.90 -0.40 -1.44
N LEU A 249 -5.74 -1.63 -0.98
CA LEU A 249 -6.64 -2.21 0.03
C LEU A 249 -6.45 -1.57 1.40
N SER A 250 -5.20 -1.28 1.79
CA SER A 250 -4.92 -0.56 3.05
C SER A 250 -5.46 0.87 3.01
N HIS A 251 -5.25 1.59 1.91
CA HIS A 251 -5.82 2.93 1.69
C HIS A 251 -7.35 2.90 1.74
N TRP A 252 -7.98 1.90 1.10
CA TRP A 252 -9.43 1.72 1.12
C TRP A 252 -9.97 1.46 2.52
N ALA A 253 -9.35 0.56 3.28
CA ALA A 253 -9.76 0.25 4.65
C ALA A 253 -9.62 1.48 5.56
N HIS A 254 -8.52 2.23 5.44
CA HIS A 254 -8.32 3.47 6.19
C HIS A 254 -9.36 4.53 5.83
N TYR A 255 -9.64 4.71 4.54
CA TYR A 255 -10.71 5.60 4.07
C TYR A 255 -12.05 5.22 4.69
N GLN A 256 -12.46 3.95 4.66
CA GLN A 256 -13.69 3.48 5.28
C GLN A 256 -13.76 3.78 6.78
N GLN A 257 -12.64 3.67 7.51
CA GLN A 257 -12.57 3.98 8.93
C GLN A 257 -12.58 5.48 9.24
N SER A 258 -12.16 6.32 8.28
CA SER A 258 -12.12 7.77 8.42
C SER A 258 -13.48 8.44 8.21
N LEU A 259 -14.43 7.74 7.58
CA LEU A 259 -15.76 8.27 7.32
C LEU A 259 -16.51 8.50 8.64
N PRO A 260 -17.32 9.57 8.74
CA PRO A 260 -18.10 9.87 9.96
C PRO A 260 -19.23 8.85 10.19
N THR A 261 -19.42 7.92 9.27
CA THR A 261 -20.53 6.99 9.26
C THR A 261 -20.07 5.56 9.41
N PRO A 262 -20.94 4.68 9.92
CA PRO A 262 -20.58 3.28 10.10
C PRO A 262 -20.12 2.63 8.79
N ILE A 263 -19.10 1.78 8.91
CA ILE A 263 -18.66 0.92 7.82
C ILE A 263 -19.84 0.00 7.44
N PRO A 264 -20.16 -0.15 6.14
CA PRO A 264 -21.20 -1.08 5.70
C PRO A 264 -20.96 -2.49 6.25
N GLU A 265 -22.01 -3.14 6.78
CA GLU A 265 -21.89 -4.44 7.49
C GLU A 265 -21.19 -5.53 6.66
N HIS A 266 -21.39 -5.52 5.34
CA HIS A 266 -20.78 -6.50 4.42
C HIS A 266 -19.29 -6.25 4.15
N HIS A 267 -18.76 -5.08 4.51
CA HIS A 267 -17.35 -4.70 4.36
C HIS A 267 -16.57 -4.71 5.68
N GLU A 268 -17.27 -4.67 6.81
CA GLU A 268 -16.68 -4.48 8.12
C GLU A 268 -15.60 -5.54 8.46
N ALA A 269 -15.85 -6.82 8.15
CA ALA A 269 -14.90 -7.90 8.38
C ALA A 269 -13.60 -7.70 7.58
N LEU A 270 -13.71 -7.31 6.31
CA LEU A 270 -12.55 -7.04 5.46
C LEU A 270 -11.80 -5.79 5.93
N VAL A 271 -12.51 -4.70 6.25
CA VAL A 271 -11.89 -3.44 6.71
C VAL A 271 -11.10 -3.65 7.99
N HIS A 272 -11.66 -4.36 8.98
CA HIS A 272 -10.93 -4.62 10.22
C HIS A 272 -9.82 -5.66 10.07
N TYR A 273 -9.97 -6.63 9.17
CA TYR A 273 -8.88 -7.54 8.84
C TYR A 273 -7.69 -6.80 8.19
N LEU A 274 -7.94 -5.93 7.21
CA LEU A 274 -6.90 -5.11 6.58
C LEU A 274 -6.23 -4.15 7.57
N ALA A 275 -7.00 -3.57 8.49
CA ALA A 275 -6.44 -2.74 9.56
C ALA A 275 -5.56 -3.54 10.54
N PHE A 276 -5.93 -4.80 10.84
CA PHE A 276 -5.06 -5.72 11.59
C PHE A 276 -3.77 -6.02 10.83
N LEU A 277 -3.83 -6.28 9.52
CA LEU A 277 -2.62 -6.53 8.73
C LEU A 277 -1.67 -5.33 8.66
N HIS A 278 -2.21 -4.11 8.67
CA HIS A 278 -1.41 -2.89 8.70
C HIS A 278 -0.79 -2.61 10.08
N ASN A 279 -1.49 -3.00 11.16
CA ASN A 279 -1.00 -2.84 12.53
C ASN A 279 -1.27 -4.12 13.32
N ILE A 280 -0.33 -5.06 13.26
CA ILE A 280 -0.45 -6.40 13.85
C ILE A 280 -0.25 -6.31 15.35
N ASN A 281 -1.36 -6.25 16.08
CA ASN A 281 -1.38 -6.29 17.54
C ASN A 281 -2.65 -7.00 18.06
N ARG A 282 -2.69 -7.25 19.37
CA ARG A 282 -3.77 -8.01 20.01
C ARG A 282 -5.14 -7.30 19.91
N ASP A 283 -5.16 -5.97 19.91
CA ASP A 283 -6.41 -5.19 19.89
C ASP A 283 -7.02 -5.12 18.49
N SER A 284 -6.20 -4.84 17.48
CA SER A 284 -6.63 -4.88 16.07
C SER A 284 -7.05 -6.30 15.67
N PHE A 285 -6.33 -7.33 16.13
CA PHE A 285 -6.72 -8.73 15.96
C PHE A 285 -8.08 -9.02 16.57
N ARG A 286 -8.30 -8.65 17.84
CA ARG A 286 -9.56 -8.87 18.54
C ARG A 286 -10.72 -8.20 17.81
N LYS A 287 -10.52 -6.97 17.32
CA LYS A 287 -11.53 -6.25 16.55
C LYS A 287 -11.89 -6.97 15.26
N ALA A 288 -10.89 -7.41 14.49
CA ALA A 288 -11.09 -8.19 13.28
C ALA A 288 -11.84 -9.50 13.55
N LEU A 289 -11.45 -10.23 14.61
CA LEU A 289 -12.06 -11.50 14.99
C LEU A 289 -13.54 -11.33 15.37
N VAL A 290 -13.86 -10.41 16.26
CA VAL A 290 -15.24 -10.19 16.74
C VAL A 290 -16.17 -9.80 15.60
N THR A 291 -15.74 -8.87 14.74
CA THR A 291 -16.53 -8.46 13.57
C THR A 291 -16.72 -9.62 12.61
N CYS A 292 -15.67 -10.41 12.34
CA CYS A 292 -15.76 -11.57 11.46
C CYS A 292 -16.70 -12.66 12.00
N GLN A 293 -16.63 -12.95 13.30
CA GLN A 293 -17.52 -13.91 13.95
C GLN A 293 -18.97 -13.44 13.93
N ARG A 294 -19.23 -12.15 14.19
CA ARG A 294 -20.58 -11.58 14.06
C ARG A 294 -21.12 -11.74 12.64
N ARG A 295 -20.30 -11.46 11.62
CA ARG A 295 -20.67 -11.63 10.21
C ARG A 295 -21.06 -13.08 9.92
N LEU A 296 -20.25 -14.04 10.34
CA LEU A 296 -20.51 -15.47 10.10
C LEU A 296 -21.69 -16.03 10.89
N LYS A 297 -22.04 -15.44 12.04
CA LYS A 297 -23.26 -15.80 12.76
C LYS A 297 -24.53 -15.46 11.96
N GLN A 298 -24.51 -14.36 11.22
CA GLN A 298 -25.64 -13.92 10.40
C GLN A 298 -25.59 -14.48 8.97
N TYR A 299 -24.40 -14.66 8.42
CA TYR A 299 -24.15 -15.17 7.07
C TYR A 299 -23.11 -16.30 7.12
N PRO A 300 -23.51 -17.53 7.49
CA PRO A 300 -22.57 -18.65 7.67
C PRO A 300 -21.78 -19.03 6.43
N ASP A 301 -22.35 -18.79 5.24
CA ASP A 301 -21.75 -19.10 3.94
C ASP A 301 -21.05 -17.89 3.29
N ASP A 302 -20.73 -16.84 4.07
CA ASP A 302 -19.93 -15.72 3.56
C ASP A 302 -18.47 -16.18 3.35
N SER A 303 -18.16 -16.55 2.11
CA SER A 303 -16.84 -17.07 1.70
C SER A 303 -15.68 -16.16 2.14
N LYS A 304 -15.83 -14.84 2.03
CA LYS A 304 -14.77 -13.89 2.40
C LYS A 304 -14.55 -13.87 3.91
N ALA A 305 -15.62 -13.86 4.70
CA ALA A 305 -15.51 -13.93 6.14
C ALA A 305 -14.93 -15.28 6.62
N LEU A 306 -15.25 -16.40 5.95
CA LEU A 306 -14.66 -17.71 6.27
C LEU A 306 -13.15 -17.72 6.02
N ILE A 307 -12.68 -17.14 4.90
CA ILE A 307 -11.26 -16.99 4.60
C ILE A 307 -10.56 -16.14 5.67
N ILE A 308 -11.14 -14.99 6.02
CA ILE A 308 -10.61 -14.10 7.06
C ILE A 308 -10.52 -14.82 8.41
N LEU A 309 -11.57 -15.54 8.81
CA LEU A 309 -11.56 -16.31 10.07
C LEU A 309 -10.45 -17.36 10.07
N ALA A 310 -10.29 -18.12 8.99
CA ALA A 310 -9.23 -19.12 8.87
C ALA A 310 -7.82 -18.48 8.88
N ARG A 311 -7.64 -17.31 8.26
CA ARG A 311 -6.39 -16.53 8.35
C ARG A 311 -6.13 -16.09 9.79
N LEU A 312 -7.15 -15.58 10.49
CA LEU A 312 -7.04 -15.20 11.90
C LEU A 312 -6.71 -16.39 12.80
N CYS A 313 -7.20 -17.60 12.51
CA CYS A 313 -6.76 -18.82 13.20
C CYS A 313 -5.25 -19.06 13.03
N GLY A 314 -4.74 -18.93 11.81
CA GLY A 314 -3.30 -19.03 11.55
C GLY A 314 -2.49 -17.96 12.30
N TYR A 315 -2.97 -16.72 12.34
CA TYR A 315 -2.33 -15.66 13.11
C TYR A 315 -2.42 -15.88 14.63
N ASP A 316 -3.55 -16.36 15.17
CA ASP A 316 -3.68 -16.70 16.59
C ASP A 316 -2.66 -17.77 16.99
N HIS A 317 -2.45 -18.76 16.12
CA HIS A 317 -1.42 -19.78 16.28
C HIS A 317 0.00 -19.19 16.21
N VAL A 318 0.33 -18.39 15.20
CA VAL A 318 1.71 -17.90 15.02
C VAL A 318 2.09 -16.78 16.00
N LEU A 319 1.13 -15.93 16.37
CA LEU A 319 1.33 -14.81 17.30
C LEU A 319 1.00 -15.19 18.75
N GLN A 320 0.46 -16.39 18.97
CA GLN A 320 0.16 -16.96 20.29
C GLN A 320 -0.74 -16.03 21.14
N TYR A 321 -1.73 -15.41 20.51
CA TYR A 321 -2.67 -14.52 21.22
C TYR A 321 -3.68 -15.29 22.08
N HIS A 322 -4.01 -16.53 21.70
CA HIS A 322 -4.98 -17.39 22.40
C HIS A 322 -6.34 -16.72 22.54
N LEU A 323 -6.79 -16.04 21.48
CA LEU A 323 -8.09 -15.36 21.44
C LEU A 323 -9.18 -16.18 20.77
N ILE A 324 -8.84 -17.28 20.09
CA ILE A 324 -9.80 -18.17 19.45
C ILE A 324 -9.95 -19.44 20.30
N GLU A 325 -11.16 -19.63 20.82
CA GLU A 325 -11.57 -20.85 21.51
C GLU A 325 -11.69 -22.01 20.53
N ASN A 326 -11.32 -23.23 20.94
CA ASN A 326 -11.37 -24.43 20.08
C ASN A 326 -10.70 -24.23 18.71
N LEU A 327 -9.51 -23.61 18.71
CA LEU A 327 -8.79 -23.15 17.51
C LEU A 327 -8.75 -24.20 16.40
N GLU A 328 -8.40 -25.45 16.71
CA GLU A 328 -8.33 -26.54 15.73
C GLU A 328 -9.65 -26.75 14.98
N THR A 329 -10.76 -26.88 15.73
CA THR A 329 -12.10 -27.10 15.18
C THR A 329 -12.55 -25.90 14.35
N THR A 330 -12.40 -24.68 14.90
CA THR A 330 -12.79 -23.45 14.21
C THR A 330 -12.00 -23.25 12.91
N TRP A 331 -10.69 -23.46 12.95
CA TRP A 331 -9.83 -23.32 11.77
C TRP A 331 -10.19 -24.34 10.70
N THR A 332 -10.35 -25.60 11.09
CA THR A 332 -10.68 -26.69 10.17
C THR A 332 -12.04 -26.47 9.51
N GLN A 333 -13.05 -26.05 10.28
CA GLN A 333 -14.38 -25.76 9.74
C GLN A 333 -14.33 -24.58 8.76
N ALA A 334 -13.71 -23.46 9.16
CA ALA A 334 -13.66 -22.27 8.33
C ALA A 334 -12.91 -22.51 7.01
N ALA A 335 -11.74 -23.16 7.07
CA ALA A 335 -10.93 -23.44 5.87
C ALA A 335 -11.63 -24.40 4.90
N ARG A 336 -12.24 -25.49 5.41
CA ARG A 336 -12.98 -26.45 4.58
C ARG A 336 -14.21 -25.82 3.94
N SER A 337 -14.98 -25.03 4.70
CA SER A 337 -16.16 -24.35 4.17
C SER A 337 -15.79 -23.33 3.10
N ALA A 338 -14.74 -22.52 3.32
CA ALA A 338 -14.27 -21.55 2.33
C ALA A 338 -13.87 -22.22 1.02
N LEU A 339 -13.09 -23.30 1.10
CA LEU A 339 -12.65 -24.07 -0.07
C LEU A 339 -13.83 -24.74 -0.80
N LYS A 340 -14.82 -25.24 -0.07
CA LYS A 340 -16.04 -25.82 -0.66
C LYS A 340 -16.87 -24.78 -1.42
N LEU A 341 -16.94 -23.54 -0.92
CA LEU A 341 -17.73 -22.47 -1.53
C LEU A 341 -17.09 -21.89 -2.79
N ASP A 342 -15.76 -21.76 -2.82
CA ASP A 342 -15.02 -21.33 -4.02
C ASP A 342 -13.75 -22.17 -4.21
N PRO A 343 -13.87 -23.35 -4.86
CA PRO A 343 -12.73 -24.20 -5.20
C PRO A 343 -11.77 -23.58 -6.22
N SER A 344 -12.10 -22.42 -6.80
CA SER A 344 -11.22 -21.69 -7.72
C SER A 344 -10.40 -20.60 -7.00
N ASN A 345 -10.56 -20.45 -5.69
CA ASN A 345 -9.90 -19.41 -4.92
C ASN A 345 -8.55 -19.87 -4.39
N ALA A 346 -7.48 -19.29 -4.93
CA ALA A 346 -6.11 -19.56 -4.51
C ALA A 346 -5.90 -19.32 -3.00
N GLU A 347 -6.55 -18.31 -2.43
CA GLU A 347 -6.46 -18.01 -1.00
C GLU A 347 -7.12 -19.09 -0.15
N ALA A 348 -8.24 -19.67 -0.62
CA ALA A 348 -8.92 -20.77 0.06
C ALA A 348 -8.07 -22.05 0.10
N HIS A 349 -7.38 -22.37 -1.00
CA HIS A 349 -6.38 -23.44 -1.03
C HIS A 349 -5.21 -23.14 -0.07
N SER A 350 -4.68 -21.91 -0.08
CA SER A 350 -3.57 -21.51 0.78
C SER A 350 -3.88 -21.63 2.29
N ILE A 351 -5.06 -21.17 2.74
CA ILE A 351 -5.47 -21.31 4.16
C ILE A 351 -5.73 -22.76 4.54
N PHE A 352 -6.27 -23.56 3.61
CA PHE A 352 -6.55 -24.97 3.85
C PHE A 352 -5.25 -25.74 3.99
N ALA A 353 -4.27 -25.47 3.12
CA ALA A 353 -2.93 -26.02 3.23
C ALA A 353 -2.27 -25.69 4.58
N HIS A 354 -2.38 -24.45 5.05
CA HIS A 354 -1.84 -24.04 6.35
C HIS A 354 -2.54 -24.79 7.51
N ASN A 355 -3.85 -24.98 7.43
CA ASN A 355 -4.58 -25.80 8.40
C ASN A 355 -4.17 -27.28 8.36
N ARG A 356 -3.89 -27.85 7.17
CA ARG A 356 -3.38 -29.22 7.04
C ARG A 356 -1.99 -29.37 7.68
N TYR A 357 -1.11 -28.39 7.46
CA TYR A 357 0.17 -28.33 8.15
C TYR A 357 0.01 -28.30 9.67
N PHE A 358 -0.90 -27.46 10.19
CA PHE A 358 -1.19 -27.37 11.62
C PHE A 358 -1.65 -28.73 12.21
N LEU A 359 -2.40 -29.52 11.44
CA LEU A 359 -2.85 -30.87 11.82
C LEU A 359 -1.81 -31.97 11.58
N GLY A 360 -0.63 -31.65 11.03
CA GLY A 360 0.41 -32.62 10.71
C GLY A 360 0.23 -33.37 9.39
N ASP A 361 -0.76 -33.02 8.57
CA ASP A 361 -0.99 -33.61 7.25
C ASP A 361 -0.15 -32.90 6.18
N TYR A 362 1.16 -33.17 6.19
CA TYR A 362 2.14 -32.53 5.32
C TYR A 362 2.01 -32.93 3.85
N ALA A 363 1.46 -34.13 3.56
CA ALA A 363 1.23 -34.56 2.19
C ALA A 363 0.19 -33.67 1.52
N LEU A 364 -0.99 -33.56 2.14
CA LEU A 364 -2.06 -32.72 1.61
C LEU A 364 -1.72 -31.23 1.67
N CYS A 365 -1.01 -30.78 2.72
CA CYS A 365 -0.50 -29.40 2.78
C CYS A 365 0.29 -29.03 1.51
N ARG A 366 1.25 -29.87 1.12
CA ARG A 366 2.11 -29.61 -0.04
C ARG A 366 1.32 -29.57 -1.36
N GLU A 367 0.37 -30.48 -1.54
CA GLU A 367 -0.50 -30.48 -2.73
C GLU A 367 -1.33 -29.20 -2.82
N GLU A 368 -1.93 -28.79 -1.70
CA GLU A 368 -2.79 -27.59 -1.64
C GLU A 368 -1.99 -26.29 -1.82
N LEU A 369 -0.75 -26.21 -1.31
CA LEU A 369 0.14 -25.08 -1.58
C LEU A 369 0.48 -24.97 -3.08
N GLU A 370 0.72 -26.09 -3.77
CA GLU A 370 0.96 -26.11 -5.21
C GLU A 370 -0.28 -25.69 -6.01
N ILE A 371 -1.47 -26.13 -5.59
CA ILE A 371 -2.73 -25.71 -6.22
C ILE A 371 -2.93 -24.20 -6.02
N ALA A 372 -2.72 -23.68 -4.82
CA ALA A 372 -2.81 -22.25 -4.53
C ALA A 372 -1.87 -21.43 -5.44
N ARG A 373 -0.60 -21.83 -5.54
CA ARG A 373 0.41 -21.14 -6.36
C ARG A 373 0.07 -21.18 -7.85
N LYS A 374 -0.41 -22.31 -8.37
CA LYS A 374 -0.85 -22.41 -9.79
C LYS A 374 -2.10 -21.57 -10.06
N THR A 375 -3.00 -21.49 -9.08
CA THR A 375 -4.26 -20.75 -9.20
C THR A 375 -4.04 -19.25 -9.18
N ASN A 376 -3.12 -18.74 -8.37
CA ASN A 376 -2.69 -17.35 -8.43
C ASN A 376 -1.17 -17.21 -8.23
N PRO A 377 -0.38 -17.23 -9.33
CA PRO A 377 1.08 -17.08 -9.25
C PRO A 377 1.53 -15.65 -8.96
N PHE A 378 0.60 -14.68 -8.92
CA PHE A 378 0.89 -13.26 -8.70
C PHE A 378 0.70 -12.82 -7.25
N ASP A 379 0.24 -13.71 -6.37
CA ASP A 379 0.05 -13.41 -4.95
C ASP A 379 1.32 -13.75 -4.16
N THR A 380 2.03 -12.71 -3.73
CA THR A 380 3.28 -12.82 -2.98
C THR A 380 3.11 -13.55 -1.64
N SER A 381 1.92 -13.48 -1.02
CA SER A 381 1.65 -14.18 0.24
C SER A 381 1.49 -15.69 0.05
N ILE A 382 0.95 -16.10 -1.10
CA ILE A 382 0.86 -17.52 -1.47
C ILE A 382 2.26 -18.06 -1.73
N GLU A 383 3.11 -17.32 -2.46
CA GLU A 383 4.49 -17.72 -2.71
C GLU A 383 5.30 -17.79 -1.40
N TYR A 384 5.09 -16.85 -0.47
CA TYR A 384 5.73 -16.95 0.84
C TYR A 384 5.28 -18.21 1.58
N LEU A 385 3.98 -18.46 1.66
CA LEU A 385 3.45 -19.63 2.38
C LEU A 385 3.87 -20.94 1.74
N TYR A 386 4.05 -20.97 0.42
CA TYR A 386 4.66 -22.08 -0.30
C TYR A 386 6.09 -22.33 0.18
N GLY A 387 6.97 -21.31 0.09
CA GLY A 387 8.37 -21.44 0.51
C GLY A 387 8.52 -21.76 2.01
N PHE A 388 7.76 -21.07 2.86
CA PHE A 388 7.71 -21.31 4.30
C PHE A 388 7.22 -22.73 4.61
N GLY A 389 6.11 -23.16 3.99
CA GLY A 389 5.54 -24.48 4.20
C GLY A 389 6.52 -25.59 3.82
N LEU A 390 7.16 -25.51 2.65
CA LEU A 390 8.18 -26.47 2.23
C LEU A 390 9.34 -26.55 3.22
N TYR A 391 9.84 -25.39 3.65
CA TYR A 391 10.95 -25.33 4.60
C TYR A 391 10.59 -26.00 5.92
N MET A 392 9.39 -25.72 6.44
CA MET A 392 8.92 -26.33 7.68
C MET A 392 8.73 -27.84 7.49
N MET A 393 8.14 -28.29 6.39
CA MET A 393 7.99 -29.72 6.10
C MET A 393 9.30 -30.49 5.81
N GLY A 394 10.46 -29.83 5.90
CA GLY A 394 11.78 -30.45 5.81
C GLY A 394 12.50 -30.23 4.47
N ASP A 395 11.82 -29.68 3.46
CA ASP A 395 12.42 -29.29 2.18
C ASP A 395 13.00 -27.87 2.27
N GLN A 396 14.04 -27.74 3.10
CA GLN A 396 14.64 -26.46 3.45
C GLN A 396 15.27 -25.74 2.27
N GLU A 397 15.91 -26.48 1.36
CA GLU A 397 16.60 -25.92 0.21
C GLU A 397 15.63 -25.30 -0.79
N THR A 398 14.55 -26.01 -1.13
CA THR A 398 13.52 -25.47 -2.03
C THR A 398 12.79 -24.31 -1.38
N GLY A 399 12.45 -24.44 -0.10
CA GLY A 399 11.76 -23.41 0.67
C GLY A 399 12.52 -22.08 0.73
N ILE A 400 13.81 -22.11 1.09
CA ILE A 400 14.61 -20.87 1.18
C ILE A 400 14.86 -20.24 -0.19
N LYS A 401 15.06 -21.05 -1.25
CA LYS A 401 15.22 -20.55 -2.64
C LYS A 401 13.96 -19.84 -3.13
N ALA A 402 12.77 -20.35 -2.78
CA ALA A 402 11.50 -19.69 -3.11
C ALA A 402 11.41 -18.32 -2.44
N ILE A 403 11.70 -18.24 -1.13
CA ILE A 403 11.68 -16.96 -0.40
C ILE A 403 12.72 -15.97 -0.96
N GLN A 404 13.93 -16.42 -1.29
CA GLN A 404 14.95 -15.54 -1.89
C GLN A 404 14.50 -14.93 -3.23
N ARG A 405 13.86 -15.72 -4.10
CA ARG A 405 13.30 -15.22 -5.36
C ARG A 405 12.18 -14.21 -5.12
N LEU A 406 11.28 -14.52 -4.17
CA LEU A 406 10.19 -13.62 -3.78
C LEU A 406 10.72 -12.28 -3.26
N MET A 407 11.75 -12.32 -2.40
CA MET A 407 12.38 -11.12 -1.84
C MET A 407 13.20 -10.31 -2.84
N ALA A 408 13.47 -10.84 -4.04
CA ALA A 408 14.12 -10.08 -5.11
C ALA A 408 13.14 -9.15 -5.86
N ILE A 409 11.83 -9.34 -5.69
CA ILE A 409 10.81 -8.52 -6.35
C ILE A 409 10.73 -7.15 -5.65
N PRO A 410 10.68 -6.03 -6.39
CA PRO A 410 10.65 -4.68 -5.82
C PRO A 410 9.24 -4.30 -5.33
N PHE A 411 8.89 -4.70 -4.10
CA PHE A 411 7.67 -4.27 -3.40
C PHE A 411 7.95 -4.05 -1.91
N PRO A 412 7.08 -3.30 -1.18
CA PRO A 412 7.14 -3.20 0.27
C PRO A 412 6.94 -4.58 0.91
N GLN A 413 8.03 -5.19 1.36
CA GLN A 413 8.01 -6.51 1.98
C GLN A 413 7.42 -6.42 3.40
N PRO A 414 6.36 -7.18 3.72
CA PRO A 414 5.88 -7.28 5.09
C PRO A 414 6.96 -7.86 6.00
N ASP A 415 7.09 -7.35 7.23
CA ASP A 415 8.11 -7.74 8.21
C ASP A 415 8.23 -9.25 8.42
N TRP A 416 7.10 -9.97 8.42
CA TRP A 416 7.07 -11.41 8.59
C TRP A 416 7.78 -12.18 7.46
N TYR A 417 8.06 -11.57 6.31
CA TYR A 417 8.85 -12.18 5.24
C TYR A 417 10.28 -12.47 5.68
N HIS A 418 10.78 -11.74 6.68
CA HIS A 418 12.13 -11.92 7.22
C HIS A 418 12.22 -13.05 8.25
N VAL A 419 11.10 -13.64 8.69
CA VAL A 419 11.07 -14.73 9.69
C VAL A 419 11.77 -15.98 9.17
N LEU A 420 11.44 -16.45 7.95
CA LEU A 420 12.08 -17.66 7.42
C LEU A 420 13.58 -17.48 7.15
N PRO A 421 14.03 -16.40 6.47
CA PRO A 421 15.45 -16.13 6.30
C PRO A 421 16.18 -16.05 7.65
N PHE A 422 15.57 -15.44 8.67
CA PHE A 422 16.12 -15.40 10.02
C PHE A 422 16.30 -16.81 10.60
N ILE A 423 15.25 -17.63 10.60
CA ILE A 423 15.31 -19.02 11.10
C ILE A 423 16.40 -19.80 10.38
N HIS A 424 16.50 -19.62 9.06
CA HIS A 424 17.52 -20.27 8.23
C HIS A 424 18.93 -19.86 8.64
N ALA A 425 19.24 -18.56 8.66
CA ALA A 425 20.56 -18.06 9.06
C ALA A 425 20.93 -18.50 10.48
N PHE A 426 19.99 -18.40 11.43
CA PHE A 426 20.20 -18.78 12.82
C PHE A 426 20.53 -20.27 12.97
N ASN A 427 19.81 -21.15 12.28
CA ASN A 427 20.05 -22.60 12.32
C ASN A 427 21.37 -23.01 11.65
N HIS A 428 21.90 -22.19 10.73
CA HIS A 428 23.21 -22.41 10.10
C HIS A 428 24.37 -21.78 10.87
N GLY A 429 24.11 -21.15 12.01
CA GLY A 429 25.13 -20.52 12.85
C GLY A 429 25.60 -19.15 12.35
N ASP A 430 24.99 -18.60 11.30
CA ASP A 430 25.25 -17.24 10.83
C ASP A 430 24.45 -16.23 11.67
N TYR A 431 24.89 -16.04 12.91
CA TYR A 431 24.18 -15.21 13.88
C TYR A 431 24.24 -13.71 13.55
N GLN A 432 25.23 -13.28 12.76
CA GLN A 432 25.33 -11.89 12.32
C GLN A 432 24.27 -11.58 11.25
N GLN A 433 24.13 -12.46 10.25
CA GLN A 433 23.06 -12.36 9.27
C GLN A 433 21.68 -12.55 9.91
N ALA A 434 21.56 -13.48 10.88
CA ALA A 434 20.32 -13.68 11.63
C ALA A 434 19.89 -12.40 12.37
N LEU A 435 20.83 -11.70 13.04
CA LEU A 435 20.54 -10.43 13.70
C LEU A 435 20.09 -9.36 12.70
N ALA A 436 20.78 -9.21 11.57
CA ALA A 436 20.43 -8.23 10.54
C ALA A 436 19.00 -8.47 9.98
N LEU A 437 18.58 -9.73 9.87
CA LEU A 437 17.22 -10.10 9.47
C LEU A 437 16.21 -9.88 10.60
N ALA A 438 16.60 -10.16 11.85
CA ALA A 438 15.76 -9.93 13.03
C ALA A 438 15.42 -8.44 13.23
N GLU A 439 16.35 -7.53 12.91
CA GLU A 439 16.12 -6.08 12.95
C GLU A 439 15.10 -5.57 11.93
N ARG A 440 14.82 -6.37 10.88
CA ARG A 440 13.76 -6.11 9.90
C ARG A 440 12.38 -6.58 10.34
N ILE A 441 12.28 -7.32 11.44
CA ILE A 441 11.02 -7.79 12.01
C ILE A 441 10.62 -6.83 13.13
N GLN A 442 9.95 -5.73 12.79
CA GLN A 442 9.59 -4.67 13.75
C GLN A 442 8.12 -4.77 14.20
N HIS A 443 7.22 -5.19 13.32
CA HIS A 443 5.78 -5.13 13.51
C HIS A 443 5.11 -6.49 13.27
N PHE A 444 5.58 -7.53 13.98
CA PHE A 444 5.03 -8.88 13.84
C PHE A 444 4.87 -9.62 15.19
N GLY A 445 4.15 -9.00 16.13
CA GLY A 445 3.99 -9.53 17.48
C GLY A 445 5.34 -9.66 18.18
N TYR A 446 5.56 -10.78 18.88
CA TYR A 446 6.78 -11.03 19.66
C TYR A 446 7.98 -11.51 18.83
N TRP A 447 7.79 -11.75 17.53
CA TRP A 447 8.81 -12.42 16.70
C TRP A 447 10.09 -11.59 16.56
N GLY A 448 9.96 -10.26 16.49
CA GLY A 448 11.11 -9.37 16.41
C GLY A 448 11.99 -9.44 17.65
N GLU A 449 11.36 -9.26 18.81
CA GLU A 449 12.03 -9.28 20.12
C GLU A 449 12.67 -10.64 20.35
N MET A 450 11.94 -11.72 20.05
CA MET A 450 12.47 -13.07 20.15
C MET A 450 13.69 -13.28 19.24
N ALA A 451 13.61 -12.87 17.97
CA ALA A 451 14.67 -13.06 17.00
C ALA A 451 15.94 -12.26 17.35
N ARG A 452 15.78 -11.01 17.80
CA ARG A 452 16.91 -10.19 18.27
C ARG A 452 17.49 -10.73 19.57
N CYS A 453 16.64 -11.14 20.52
CA CYS A 453 17.03 -11.71 21.82
C CYS A 453 18.00 -12.89 21.67
N VAL A 454 17.61 -13.91 20.89
CA VAL A 454 18.43 -15.11 20.67
C VAL A 454 19.69 -14.83 19.85
N SER A 455 19.62 -13.90 18.89
CA SER A 455 20.77 -13.54 18.05
C SER A 455 21.82 -12.78 18.87
N TYR A 456 21.41 -11.78 19.66
CA TYR A 456 22.31 -11.08 20.58
C TYR A 456 22.98 -12.02 21.57
N PHE A 457 22.22 -12.98 22.13
CA PHE A 457 22.78 -13.97 23.05
C PHE A 457 23.89 -14.80 22.40
N LYS A 458 23.65 -15.32 21.18
CA LYS A 458 24.66 -16.11 20.44
C LYS A 458 25.87 -15.30 19.99
N LEU A 459 25.72 -13.98 19.84
CA LEU A 459 26.82 -13.05 19.58
C LEU A 459 27.55 -12.57 20.85
N GLY A 460 27.17 -13.06 22.04
CA GLY A 460 27.77 -12.65 23.32
C GLY A 460 27.35 -11.26 23.80
N GLN A 461 26.34 -10.63 23.19
CA GLN A 461 25.82 -9.32 23.55
C GLN A 461 24.74 -9.45 24.63
N THR A 462 25.12 -9.91 25.83
CA THR A 462 24.20 -10.32 26.91
C THR A 462 23.25 -9.21 27.37
N GLU A 463 23.72 -7.97 27.49
CA GLU A 463 22.90 -6.84 27.94
C GLU A 463 21.77 -6.52 26.95
N ARG A 464 22.07 -6.50 25.64
CA ARG A 464 21.07 -6.29 24.59
C ARG A 464 20.10 -7.45 24.50
N SER A 465 20.60 -8.68 24.62
CA SER A 465 19.75 -9.87 24.69
C SER A 465 18.76 -9.80 25.85
N LEU A 466 19.21 -9.36 27.03
CA LEU A 466 18.34 -9.19 28.20
C LEU A 466 17.27 -8.13 27.97
N GLY A 467 17.61 -7.00 27.35
CA GLY A 467 16.64 -5.97 26.99
C GLY A 467 15.51 -6.50 26.09
N GLU A 468 15.87 -7.19 25.01
CA GLU A 468 14.89 -7.82 24.10
C GLU A 468 14.08 -8.92 24.80
N TYR A 469 14.70 -9.69 25.70
CA TYR A 469 14.00 -10.71 26.49
C TYR A 469 12.93 -10.10 27.41
N GLN A 470 13.21 -8.94 28.02
CA GLN A 470 12.24 -8.23 28.85
C GLN A 470 11.04 -7.73 28.02
N GLU A 471 11.28 -7.21 26.83
CA GLU A 471 10.19 -6.82 25.91
C GLU A 471 9.39 -8.04 25.44
N LEU A 472 10.05 -9.15 25.09
CA LEU A 472 9.41 -10.43 24.77
C LEU A 472 8.43 -10.88 25.88
N LEU A 473 8.84 -10.80 27.15
CA LEU A 473 7.99 -11.16 28.28
C LEU A 473 6.76 -10.26 28.43
N ARG A 474 6.84 -8.98 28.03
CA ARG A 474 5.68 -8.08 28.01
C ARG A 474 4.66 -8.48 26.95
N TYR A 475 5.13 -8.94 25.79
CA TYR A 475 4.24 -9.43 24.74
C TYR A 475 3.65 -10.80 25.07
N ASN A 476 4.48 -11.75 25.50
CA ASN A 476 4.04 -13.11 25.78
C ASN A 476 4.98 -13.85 26.75
N ALA A 477 4.61 -13.86 28.02
CA ALA A 477 5.36 -14.53 29.09
C ALA A 477 5.39 -16.06 28.99
N ILE A 478 4.56 -16.69 28.15
CA ILE A 478 4.46 -18.15 28.02
C ILE A 478 5.53 -18.70 27.06
N ILE A 479 6.02 -17.88 26.13
CA ILE A 479 6.98 -18.29 25.11
C ILE A 479 8.25 -18.92 25.72
N PRO A 480 8.92 -18.32 26.72
CA PRO A 480 10.18 -18.87 27.24
C PRO A 480 10.04 -20.11 28.12
N THR A 481 8.85 -20.34 28.69
CA THR A 481 8.58 -21.49 29.57
C THR A 481 8.09 -22.71 28.80
N HIS A 482 7.62 -22.53 27.57
CA HIS A 482 6.97 -23.56 26.77
C HIS A 482 5.84 -24.28 27.55
N SER A 483 5.19 -23.59 28.50
CA SER A 483 4.08 -24.15 29.27
C SER A 483 2.86 -24.24 28.35
N ASN A 484 2.77 -25.35 27.64
CA ASN A 484 1.81 -25.60 26.57
C ASN A 484 0.53 -26.17 27.19
N THR A 485 -0.45 -25.33 27.51
CA THR A 485 -1.71 -25.80 28.10
C THR A 485 -2.63 -26.48 27.08
N GLU A 486 -2.38 -26.35 25.77
CA GLU A 486 -3.32 -26.80 24.72
C GLU A 486 -2.67 -27.32 23.42
N ASN A 487 -1.42 -27.81 23.43
CA ASN A 487 -0.73 -28.25 22.21
C ASN A 487 -0.59 -27.18 21.09
N ARG A 488 -0.77 -25.89 21.41
CA ARG A 488 -0.71 -24.78 20.46
C ARG A 488 0.69 -24.22 20.22
N SER A 489 1.72 -24.73 20.90
CA SER A 489 3.10 -24.24 20.74
C SER A 489 3.63 -24.45 19.32
N ILE A 490 4.08 -23.35 18.69
CA ILE A 490 4.80 -23.38 17.42
C ILE A 490 6.17 -24.07 17.50
N PHE A 491 6.77 -24.16 18.70
CA PHE A 491 8.13 -24.71 18.89
C PHE A 491 8.19 -26.24 18.92
N THR A 492 7.04 -26.91 18.74
CA THR A 492 7.01 -28.35 18.46
C THR A 492 7.75 -28.68 17.16
N HIS A 493 7.86 -27.70 16.25
CA HIS A 493 8.50 -27.85 14.97
C HIS A 493 10.04 -27.91 15.05
N ASN A 494 10.64 -28.85 14.30
CA ASN A 494 12.10 -29.08 14.30
C ASN A 494 12.91 -27.81 13.99
N ALA A 495 12.48 -27.01 13.00
CA ALA A 495 13.16 -25.78 12.61
C ALA A 495 13.24 -24.71 13.71
N LEU A 496 12.40 -24.80 14.75
CA LEU A 496 12.35 -23.84 15.85
C LEU A 496 12.96 -24.37 17.16
N LYS A 497 13.40 -25.64 17.21
CA LYS A 497 13.97 -26.26 18.41
C LYS A 497 15.23 -25.56 18.90
N THR A 498 16.11 -25.17 17.99
CA THR A 498 17.35 -24.43 18.32
C THR A 498 17.02 -23.10 18.98
N LEU A 499 16.06 -22.36 18.42
CA LEU A 499 15.60 -21.08 18.98
C LEU A 499 15.03 -21.25 20.39
N LEU A 500 14.17 -22.25 20.58
CA LEU A 500 13.60 -22.56 21.90
C LEU A 500 14.67 -22.90 22.93
N SER A 501 15.63 -23.75 22.56
CA SER A 501 16.73 -24.14 23.47
C SER A 501 17.52 -22.92 23.95
N VAL A 502 17.77 -21.96 23.05
CA VAL A 502 18.49 -20.72 23.39
C VAL A 502 17.65 -19.81 24.29
N LEU A 503 16.35 -19.65 24.01
CA LEU A 503 15.45 -18.91 24.89
C LEU A 503 15.38 -19.51 26.30
N GLN A 504 15.36 -20.84 26.42
CA GLN A 504 15.37 -21.52 27.70
C GLN A 504 16.69 -21.34 28.46
N GLU A 505 17.82 -21.28 27.74
CA GLU A 505 19.13 -20.95 28.31
C GLU A 505 19.17 -19.52 28.86
N ILE A 506 18.65 -18.55 28.10
CA ILE A 506 18.51 -17.15 28.52
C ILE A 506 17.62 -17.06 29.77
N ASN A 507 16.47 -17.75 29.78
CA ASN A 507 15.55 -17.76 30.91
C ASN A 507 16.22 -18.29 32.20
N LYS A 508 16.98 -19.39 32.12
CA LYS A 508 17.73 -19.95 33.25
C LYS A 508 18.81 -19.00 33.76
N SER A 509 19.55 -18.36 32.86
CA SER A 509 20.57 -17.36 33.19
C SER A 509 19.97 -16.17 33.93
N ASN A 510 18.81 -15.67 33.47
CA ASN A 510 18.12 -14.54 34.10
C ASN A 510 17.59 -14.85 35.51
N LEU A 511 17.02 -16.04 35.72
CA LEU A 511 16.59 -16.50 37.04
C LEU A 511 17.76 -16.63 38.02
N SER A 512 18.98 -16.87 37.54
CA SER A 512 20.18 -16.95 38.37
C SER A 512 20.72 -15.57 38.79
N THR A 513 20.58 -14.56 37.92
CA THR A 513 20.95 -13.16 38.22
C THR A 513 19.97 -12.45 39.13
N LEU A 514 18.68 -12.85 39.16
CA LEU A 514 17.68 -12.29 40.09
C LEU A 514 17.77 -12.85 41.53
N LYS A 515 18.55 -13.92 41.73
CA LYS A 515 18.79 -14.56 43.04
C LYS A 515 20.08 -14.12 43.72
N LYS A 516 20.89 -13.29 43.06
CA LYS A 516 22.06 -12.61 43.62
C LYS A 516 21.71 -11.14 43.82
#